data_AF-A0A942IMW5-F1
#
_entry.id   AF-A0A942IMW5-F1
#
_cell.length_a   1.000
_cell.length_b   1.000
_cell.length_c   1.000
_cell.angle_alpha   90.00
_cell.angle_beta   90.00
_cell.angle_gamma   90.00
#
_symmetry.space_group_name_H-M   'P 1'
#
loop_
_entity.id
_entity.type
_entity.pdbx_description
1 polymer ?
#
loop_
_entity_poly.entity_id
_entity_poly.type
_entity_poly.pdbx_seq_one_letter_code
_entity_poly.pdbx_strand_id
1 'polypeptide(L)'
;MRLFFILCSLSFSTFLHAQKLSTSDTTKEIELELHVGDTMEIGICEGANFKHLDYFRKTRWADTIIPYDTATGEGFYKSFFTTGDFDASELPASFSGAYYEIMGMEVLINKNTGKEMGILYLKATEPNSVIWVDFTEAMQAKEIGLIGQFKK
;
A
#
# COMPACT_ATOMS: atom_id res chain seq x y z
N MET A 1 -33.94 -46.38 15.22
CA MET A 1 -32.65 -46.01 14.60
C MET A 1 -32.66 -44.49 14.41
N ARG A 2 -31.95 -43.74 15.25
CA ARG A 2 -31.88 -42.26 15.20
C ARG A 2 -30.64 -41.87 14.39
N LEU A 3 -30.83 -41.30 13.20
CA LEU A 3 -29.75 -40.66 12.45
C LEU A 3 -29.75 -39.16 12.79
N PHE A 4 -28.77 -38.73 13.59
CA PHE A 4 -28.41 -37.32 13.72
C PHE A 4 -27.29 -37.05 12.72
N PHE A 5 -27.57 -36.29 11.66
CA PHE A 5 -26.53 -35.69 10.82
C PHE A 5 -25.95 -34.49 11.57
N ILE A 6 -24.67 -34.59 11.95
CA ILE A 6 -23.89 -33.49 12.50
C ILE A 6 -23.55 -32.54 11.36
N LEU A 7 -24.14 -31.34 11.39
CA LEU A 7 -23.69 -30.20 10.59
C LEU A 7 -22.31 -29.78 11.09
N CYS A 8 -21.27 -30.10 10.32
CA CYS A 8 -19.94 -29.54 10.50
C CYS A 8 -19.97 -28.13 9.89
N SER A 9 -20.25 -27.12 10.72
CA SER A 9 -20.05 -25.72 10.36
C SER A 9 -18.56 -25.47 10.21
N LEU A 10 -18.08 -25.46 8.95
CA LEU A 10 -16.78 -24.92 8.58
C LEU A 10 -16.82 -23.42 8.85
N SER A 11 -16.43 -23.02 10.05
CA SER A 11 -16.08 -21.65 10.36
C SER A 11 -14.82 -21.33 9.55
N PHE A 12 -14.99 -20.76 8.36
CA PHE A 12 -13.91 -20.09 7.63
C PHE A 12 -13.52 -18.87 8.46
N SER A 13 -12.57 -19.05 9.38
CA SER A 13 -11.96 -17.92 10.07
C SER A 13 -11.11 -17.20 9.04
N THR A 14 -11.65 -16.16 8.43
CA THR A 14 -10.88 -15.22 7.62
C THR A 14 -9.83 -14.61 8.54
N PHE A 15 -8.59 -15.13 8.46
CA PHE A 15 -7.43 -14.51 9.08
C PHE A 15 -7.21 -13.18 8.37
N LEU A 16 -7.69 -12.10 8.98
CA LEU A 16 -7.32 -10.75 8.59
C LEU A 16 -5.81 -10.62 8.89
N HIS A 17 -4.98 -10.66 7.86
CA HIS A 17 -3.53 -10.46 7.98
C HIS A 17 -3.27 -8.96 8.06
N ALA A 18 -3.24 -8.41 9.27
CA ALA A 18 -2.70 -7.09 9.53
C ALA A 18 -1.18 -7.13 9.31
N GLN A 19 -0.64 -6.27 8.44
CA GLN A 19 0.81 -6.09 8.34
C GLN A 19 1.23 -4.91 9.20
N LYS A 20 2.16 -5.15 10.13
CA LYS A 20 2.65 -4.13 11.06
C LYS A 20 3.78 -3.34 10.40
N LEU A 21 3.53 -2.07 10.08
CA LEU A 21 4.51 -1.13 9.56
C LEU A 21 4.83 -0.12 10.68
N SER A 22 6.09 -0.05 11.13
CA SER A 22 6.49 0.82 12.23
C SER A 22 7.29 2.03 11.74
N THR A 23 6.99 3.20 12.31
CA THR A 23 7.80 4.41 12.16
C THR A 23 8.58 4.64 13.47
N SER A 24 9.90 4.68 13.42
CA SER A 24 10.72 5.06 14.58
C SER A 24 10.77 6.59 14.66
N ASP A 25 9.92 7.17 15.51
CA ASP A 25 10.05 8.56 15.94
C ASP A 25 10.53 8.58 17.40
N THR A 26 11.43 9.49 17.76
CA THR A 26 12.17 9.48 19.04
C THR A 26 11.29 9.83 20.25
N THR A 27 9.99 10.00 20.06
CA THR A 27 9.00 10.15 21.13
C THR A 27 7.68 9.52 20.69
N LYS A 28 7.40 8.32 21.24
CA LYS A 28 6.29 7.40 20.96
C LYS A 28 6.42 6.63 19.63
N GLU A 29 6.71 5.33 19.75
CA GLU A 29 6.30 4.34 18.76
C GLU A 29 4.78 4.44 18.58
N ILE A 30 4.36 5.07 17.49
CA ILE A 30 2.99 4.92 17.02
C ILE A 30 2.99 3.62 16.23
N GLU A 31 2.55 2.54 16.87
CA GLU A 31 2.22 1.32 16.17
C GLU A 31 0.94 1.57 15.37
N LEU A 32 1.09 1.77 14.06
CA LEU A 32 -0.03 1.93 13.15
C LEU A 32 -0.35 0.55 12.56
N GLU A 33 -1.54 0.03 12.85
CA GLU A 33 -2.04 -1.19 12.23
C GLU A 33 -2.77 -0.82 10.93
N LEU A 34 -2.22 -1.23 9.79
CA LEU A 34 -2.79 -0.98 8.47
C LEU A 34 -3.26 -2.28 7.83
N HIS A 35 -4.34 -2.18 7.05
CA HIS A 35 -4.90 -3.27 6.28
C HIS A 35 -5.10 -2.87 4.81
N VAL A 36 -5.10 -3.87 3.93
CA VAL A 36 -5.60 -3.68 2.57
C VAL A 36 -7.09 -3.32 2.62
N GLY A 37 -7.48 -2.34 1.81
CA GLY A 37 -8.81 -1.72 1.82
C GLY A 37 -8.93 -0.51 2.76
N ASP A 38 -7.98 -0.30 3.67
CA ASP A 38 -7.90 0.97 4.42
C ASP A 38 -7.58 2.13 3.47
N THR A 39 -7.87 3.34 3.91
CA THR A 39 -7.68 4.56 3.10
C THR A 39 -6.60 5.44 3.71
N MET A 40 -5.67 5.89 2.87
CA MET A 40 -4.61 6.82 3.21
C MET A 40 -4.92 8.21 2.65
N GLU A 41 -4.72 9.25 3.46
CA GLU A 41 -4.79 10.64 3.02
C GLU A 41 -3.43 11.08 2.49
N ILE A 42 -3.40 11.69 1.31
CA ILE A 42 -2.21 12.36 0.79
C ILE A 42 -2.11 13.73 1.44
N GLY A 43 -1.02 13.95 2.16
CA GLY A 43 -0.78 15.12 2.98
C GLY A 43 -0.18 16.29 2.21
N ILE A 44 0.82 16.91 2.82
CA ILE A 44 1.40 18.18 2.38
C ILE A 44 2.45 17.93 1.30
N CYS A 45 2.39 18.71 0.22
CA CYS A 45 3.46 18.80 -0.77
C CYS A 45 4.12 20.18 -0.67
N GLU A 46 5.44 20.21 -0.41
CA GLU A 46 6.20 21.46 -0.28
C GLU A 46 6.70 22.02 -1.62
N GLY A 47 6.55 21.26 -2.71
CA GLY A 47 7.10 21.59 -4.03
C GLY A 47 6.12 21.35 -5.17
N ALA A 48 6.67 21.11 -6.37
CA ALA A 48 5.86 20.70 -7.52
C ALA A 48 5.39 19.24 -7.41
N ASN A 49 6.20 18.40 -6.78
CA ASN A 49 5.98 16.96 -6.60
C ASN A 49 6.31 16.54 -5.16
N PHE A 50 5.73 15.42 -4.74
CA PHE A 50 6.07 14.73 -3.49
C PHE A 50 7.44 14.08 -3.60
N LYS A 51 8.16 13.99 -2.48
CA LYS A 51 9.53 13.43 -2.43
C LYS A 51 9.55 11.92 -2.19
N HIS A 52 8.52 11.39 -1.54
CA HIS A 52 8.46 10.00 -1.10
C HIS A 52 7.29 9.22 -1.72
N LEU A 53 6.60 9.86 -2.66
CA LEU A 53 5.49 9.27 -3.41
C LEU A 53 5.78 9.33 -4.91
N ASP A 54 5.72 8.18 -5.55
CA ASP A 54 5.89 8.02 -6.98
C ASP A 54 4.59 7.50 -7.60
N TYR A 55 4.35 7.88 -8.85
CA TYR A 55 3.25 7.43 -9.67
C TYR A 55 3.75 6.47 -10.73
N PHE A 56 3.17 5.27 -10.74
CA PHE A 56 3.48 4.25 -11.72
C PHE A 56 2.25 3.92 -12.55
N ARG A 57 2.41 3.82 -13.87
CA ARG A 57 1.35 3.40 -14.79
C ARG A 57 1.82 2.24 -15.64
N LYS A 58 1.08 1.14 -15.62
CA LYS A 58 1.33 0.00 -16.49
C LYS A 58 1.04 0.38 -17.94
N THR A 59 2.05 0.27 -18.80
CA THR A 59 1.91 0.55 -20.25
C THR A 59 1.80 -0.73 -21.06
N ARG A 60 2.37 -1.84 -20.56
CA ARG A 60 2.23 -3.16 -21.18
C ARG A 60 2.14 -4.25 -20.12
N TRP A 61 1.09 -5.06 -20.21
CA TRP A 61 0.99 -6.32 -19.48
C TRP A 61 1.74 -7.42 -20.24
N ALA A 62 2.39 -8.34 -19.53
CA ALA A 62 2.95 -9.52 -20.16
C ALA A 62 1.85 -10.54 -20.46
N ASP A 63 2.11 -11.44 -21.43
CA ASP A 63 1.17 -12.50 -21.80
C ASP A 63 0.90 -13.49 -20.64
N THR A 64 1.83 -13.55 -19.68
CA THR A 64 1.67 -14.33 -18.44
C THR A 64 1.28 -13.41 -17.29
N ILE A 65 0.08 -13.62 -16.77
CA ILE A 65 -0.42 -12.90 -15.59
C ILE A 65 0.13 -13.58 -14.33
N ILE A 66 0.76 -12.79 -13.46
CA ILE A 66 1.14 -13.23 -12.11
C ILE A 66 0.01 -12.80 -11.17
N PRO A 67 -0.77 -13.73 -10.60
CA PRO A 67 -1.82 -13.38 -9.65
C PRO A 67 -1.21 -12.89 -8.33
N TYR A 68 -1.98 -12.07 -7.61
CA TYR A 68 -1.70 -11.68 -6.23
C TYR A 68 -2.96 -11.85 -5.39
N ASP A 69 -2.81 -11.95 -4.07
CA ASP A 69 -3.96 -12.03 -3.17
C ASP A 69 -4.54 -10.63 -2.97
N THR A 70 -5.74 -10.38 -3.51
CA THR A 70 -6.39 -9.08 -3.42
C THR A 70 -6.95 -8.78 -2.02
N ALA A 71 -7.14 -9.79 -1.16
CA ALA A 71 -7.64 -9.60 0.19
C ALA A 71 -6.54 -9.15 1.15
N THR A 72 -5.30 -9.60 0.93
CA THR A 72 -4.14 -9.30 1.78
C THR A 72 -3.13 -8.36 1.12
N GLY A 73 -3.22 -8.20 -0.20
CA GLY A 73 -2.25 -7.48 -1.04
C GLY A 73 -0.96 -8.27 -1.29
N GLU A 74 -0.84 -9.50 -0.79
CA GLU A 74 0.37 -10.30 -0.88
C GLU A 74 0.71 -10.61 -2.35
N GLY A 75 1.94 -10.29 -2.75
CA GLY A 75 2.44 -10.52 -4.09
C GLY A 75 2.07 -9.43 -5.11
N PHE A 76 1.46 -8.33 -4.66
CA PHE A 76 1.13 -7.20 -5.53
C PHE A 76 2.36 -6.68 -6.27
N TYR A 77 3.49 -6.50 -5.57
CA TYR A 77 4.72 -6.00 -6.22
C TYR A 77 5.13 -6.90 -7.37
N LYS A 78 5.11 -8.22 -7.13
CA LYS A 78 5.49 -9.20 -8.15
C LYS A 78 4.54 -9.15 -9.33
N SER A 79 3.24 -9.05 -9.08
CA SER A 79 2.20 -8.93 -10.10
C SER A 79 2.37 -7.69 -10.97
N PHE A 80 2.61 -6.53 -10.34
CA PHE A 80 2.65 -5.26 -11.05
C PHE A 80 4.02 -4.95 -11.67
N PHE A 81 5.14 -5.26 -11.01
CA PHE A 81 6.47 -4.76 -11.42
C PHE A 81 7.38 -5.80 -12.08
N THR A 82 7.09 -7.10 -12.01
CA THR A 82 8.04 -8.13 -12.50
C THR A 82 8.05 -8.29 -14.01
N THR A 83 6.90 -8.15 -14.66
CA THR A 83 6.74 -8.48 -16.09
C THR A 83 6.05 -7.36 -16.85
N GLY A 84 6.38 -7.17 -18.12
CA GLY A 84 5.86 -6.06 -18.92
C GLY A 84 6.55 -4.73 -18.61
N ASP A 85 5.94 -3.63 -19.07
CA ASP A 85 6.53 -2.29 -18.98
C ASP A 85 5.62 -1.35 -18.18
N PHE A 86 6.23 -0.33 -17.57
CA PHE A 86 5.55 0.72 -16.83
C PHE A 86 6.27 2.06 -17.02
N ASP A 87 5.48 3.13 -17.01
CA ASP A 87 5.99 4.49 -16.86
C ASP A 87 6.10 4.80 -15.36
N ALA A 88 7.09 5.61 -15.00
CA ALA A 88 7.29 6.10 -13.65
C ALA A 88 7.48 7.62 -13.66
N SER A 89 6.89 8.31 -12.70
CA SER A 89 7.03 9.75 -12.50
C SER A 89 6.82 10.09 -11.03
N GLU A 90 7.45 11.15 -10.54
CA GLU A 90 7.14 11.68 -9.21
C GLU A 90 5.65 12.06 -9.12
N LEU A 91 5.02 11.88 -7.96
CA LEU A 91 3.62 12.23 -7.78
C LEU A 91 3.47 13.77 -7.72
N PRO A 92 2.62 14.41 -8.55
CA PRO A 92 2.48 15.86 -8.51
C PRO A 92 1.69 16.35 -7.30
N ALA A 93 1.99 17.57 -6.86
CA ALA A 93 1.36 18.23 -5.70
C ALA A 93 -0.17 18.33 -5.79
N SER A 94 -0.74 18.24 -6.99
CA SER A 94 -2.19 18.25 -7.23
C SER A 94 -2.93 17.08 -6.57
N PHE A 95 -2.23 16.05 -6.09
CA PHE A 95 -2.79 14.93 -5.36
C PHE A 95 -2.98 15.21 -3.86
N SER A 96 -2.48 16.34 -3.35
CA SER A 96 -2.62 16.74 -1.94
C SER A 96 -4.08 16.85 -1.51
N GLY A 97 -4.40 16.32 -0.33
CA GLY A 97 -5.73 16.28 0.27
C GLY A 97 -6.66 15.21 -0.29
N ALA A 98 -6.21 14.40 -1.26
CA ALA A 98 -6.97 13.28 -1.77
C ALA A 98 -6.78 12.02 -0.93
N TYR A 99 -7.72 11.09 -1.06
CA TYR A 99 -7.77 9.84 -0.30
C TYR A 99 -7.68 8.66 -1.25
N TYR A 100 -6.83 7.68 -0.94
CA TYR A 100 -6.64 6.49 -1.77
C TYR A 100 -6.62 5.21 -0.96
N GLU A 101 -7.20 4.16 -1.53
CA GLU A 101 -7.30 2.82 -0.95
C GLU A 101 -5.93 2.11 -1.00
N ILE A 102 -5.53 1.47 0.09
CA ILE A 102 -4.34 0.62 0.17
C ILE A 102 -4.64 -0.70 -0.53
N MET A 103 -3.88 -1.03 -1.57
CA MET A 103 -4.00 -2.28 -2.33
C MET A 103 -3.04 -3.37 -1.86
N GLY A 104 -1.95 -2.96 -1.22
CA GLY A 104 -0.91 -3.87 -0.77
C GLY A 104 0.17 -3.15 -0.01
N MET A 105 0.93 -3.92 0.75
CA MET A 105 2.00 -3.45 1.60
C MET A 105 3.09 -4.50 1.61
N GLU A 106 4.34 -4.08 1.50
CA GLU A 106 5.50 -4.97 1.53
C GLU A 106 6.71 -4.27 2.15
N VAL A 107 7.65 -5.04 2.69
CA VAL A 107 8.96 -4.53 3.09
C VAL A 107 9.97 -4.88 2.01
N LEU A 108 10.57 -3.85 1.40
CA LEU A 108 11.62 -4.01 0.39
C LEU A 108 12.98 -3.63 0.97
N ILE A 109 14.06 -4.18 0.39
CA ILE A 109 15.42 -3.77 0.72
C ILE A 109 15.90 -2.72 -0.27
N ASN A 110 16.27 -1.55 0.24
CA ASN A 110 16.91 -0.52 -0.57
C ASN A 110 18.26 -1.03 -1.08
N LYS A 111 18.42 -1.12 -2.40
CA LYS A 111 19.65 -1.67 -3.00
C LYS A 111 20.88 -0.83 -2.75
N ASN A 112 20.72 0.47 -2.51
CA ASN A 112 21.83 1.41 -2.31
C ASN A 112 22.27 1.46 -0.83
N THR A 113 21.32 1.42 0.10
CA THR A 113 21.61 1.58 1.54
C THR A 113 21.57 0.26 2.32
N GLY A 114 20.99 -0.80 1.75
CA GLY A 114 20.77 -2.09 2.40
C GLY A 114 19.69 -2.08 3.49
N LYS A 115 18.99 -0.95 3.69
CA LYS A 115 17.97 -0.79 4.72
C LYS A 115 16.61 -1.30 4.24
N GLU A 116 15.81 -1.79 5.18
CA GLU A 116 14.39 -2.08 4.97
C GLU A 116 13.61 -0.79 4.72
N MET A 117 12.68 -0.85 3.78
CA MET A 117 11.74 0.21 3.42
C MET A 117 10.34 -0.38 3.43
N GLY A 118 9.46 0.15 4.28
CA GLY A 118 8.05 -0.20 4.26
C GLY A 118 7.37 0.50 3.08
N ILE A 119 6.80 -0.26 2.16
CA ILE A 119 6.16 0.26 0.96
C ILE A 119 4.66 0.07 1.05
N LEU A 120 3.91 1.15 0.80
CA LEU A 120 2.48 1.08 0.54
C LEU A 120 2.20 1.27 -0.95
N TYR A 121 1.22 0.51 -1.45
CA TYR A 121 0.68 0.66 -2.80
C TYR A 121 -0.73 1.21 -2.71
N LEU A 122 -0.95 2.44 -3.16
CA LEU A 122 -2.28 3.05 -3.17
C LEU A 122 -2.90 2.99 -4.56
N LYS A 123 -4.20 2.68 -4.60
CA LYS A 123 -4.98 2.59 -5.84
C LYS A 123 -5.16 3.96 -6.47
N ALA A 124 -4.44 4.25 -7.55
CA ALA A 124 -4.64 5.49 -8.28
C ALA A 124 -6.01 5.52 -8.98
N THR A 125 -6.50 6.72 -9.29
CA THR A 125 -7.78 6.90 -10.00
C THR A 125 -7.69 6.48 -11.47
N GLU A 126 -6.53 6.64 -12.10
CA GLU A 126 -6.37 6.20 -13.49
C GLU A 126 -6.22 4.67 -13.56
N PRO A 127 -6.81 4.03 -14.59
CA PRO A 127 -6.64 2.60 -14.80
C PRO A 127 -5.17 2.19 -14.88
N ASN A 128 -4.88 0.98 -14.39
CA ASN A 128 -3.56 0.37 -14.41
C ASN A 128 -2.45 1.20 -13.73
N SER A 129 -2.82 2.06 -12.78
CA SER A 129 -1.88 2.94 -12.12
C SER A 129 -1.89 2.73 -10.62
N VAL A 130 -0.75 3.00 -9.99
CA VAL A 130 -0.53 2.84 -8.55
C VAL A 130 0.34 3.99 -8.05
N ILE A 131 0.03 4.47 -6.86
CA ILE A 131 0.91 5.38 -6.12
C ILE A 131 1.77 4.49 -5.22
N TRP A 132 3.07 4.55 -5.42
CA TRP A 132 4.07 3.87 -4.60
C TRP A 132 4.54 4.83 -3.52
N VAL A 133 4.59 4.36 -2.28
CA VAL A 133 4.85 5.21 -1.12
C VAL A 133 5.92 4.59 -0.24
N ASP A 134 7.01 5.33 -0.01
CA ASP A 134 7.95 5.01 1.08
C ASP A 134 7.29 5.43 2.41
N PHE A 135 6.69 4.46 3.10
CA PHE A 135 5.81 4.73 4.24
C PHE A 135 6.49 5.53 5.35
N THR A 136 7.69 5.12 5.74
CA THR A 136 8.36 5.69 6.91
C THR A 136 8.75 7.13 6.64
N GLU A 137 9.40 7.39 5.50
CA GLU A 137 9.84 8.72 5.14
C GLU A 137 8.65 9.63 4.81
N ALA A 138 7.61 9.11 4.11
CA ALA A 138 6.42 9.88 3.79
C ALA A 138 5.61 10.27 5.05
N MET A 139 5.50 9.40 6.04
CA MET A 139 4.88 9.73 7.34
C MET A 139 5.67 10.83 8.06
N GLN A 140 7.00 10.71 8.13
CA GLN A 140 7.87 11.71 8.78
C GLN A 140 7.79 13.06 8.08
N ALA A 141 7.74 13.06 6.74
CA ALA A 141 7.59 14.25 5.92
C ALA A 141 6.16 14.81 5.89
N LYS A 142 5.18 14.14 6.52
CA LYS A 142 3.76 14.50 6.47
C LYS A 142 3.17 14.51 5.05
N GLU A 143 3.75 13.72 4.16
CA GLU A 143 3.26 13.51 2.79
C GLU A 143 2.09 12.51 2.75
N ILE A 144 1.93 11.70 3.81
CA ILE A 144 0.77 10.83 4.03
C ILE A 144 0.32 10.85 5.49
N GLY A 145 -0.93 10.45 5.74
CA GLY A 145 -1.47 10.31 7.09
C GLY A 145 -2.83 9.60 7.09
N LEU A 146 -3.25 9.13 8.26
CA LEU A 146 -4.58 8.55 8.42
C LEU A 146 -5.67 9.61 8.19
N ILE A 147 -6.87 9.17 7.79
CA ILE A 147 -8.00 10.06 7.52
C ILE A 147 -8.18 11.08 8.65
N GLY A 148 -8.12 12.35 8.28
CA GLY A 148 -8.40 13.46 9.19
C GLY A 148 -7.20 13.94 9.99
N GLN A 149 -5.99 13.39 9.78
CA GLN A 149 -4.76 13.90 10.41
C GLN A 149 -4.31 15.26 9.86
N PHE A 150 -4.79 15.67 8.68
CA PHE A 150 -4.45 16.98 8.08
C PHE A 150 -5.58 18.01 8.13
N LYS A 151 -6.66 17.74 8.89
CA LYS A 151 -7.71 18.74 9.10
C LYS A 151 -7.15 19.93 9.91
N LYS A 152 -7.21 21.12 9.31
CA LYS A 152 -6.94 22.41 9.96
C LYS A 152 -8.06 22.81 10.91
#